data_AF-A0A351XJC9-F1
#
_entry.id   AF-A0A351XJC9-F1
#
_cell.length_a   1.000
_cell.length_b   1.000
_cell.length_c   1.000
_cell.angle_alpha   90.00
_cell.angle_beta   90.00
_cell.angle_gamma   90.00
#
_symmetry.space_group_name_H-M   'P 1'
#
loop_
_entity.id
_entity.type
_entity.pdbx_description
1 polymer ?
#
loop_
_entity_poly.entity_id
_entity_poly.type
_entity_poly.pdbx_seq_one_letter_code
_entity_poly.pdbx_strand_id
1 'polypeptide(L)'
;MMEETVLAKIEQLWPSTNYCKCDKCKIDVAAYALNRLPPRYVHSFAGKLIHRFDASTTQMDAEITACVYNAIIKIGEEPEHDVEVIEE
;
A
#
# COMPACT_ATOMS: atom_id res chain seq x y z
N MET A 1 10.36 0.59 6.35
CA MET A 1 10.78 0.18 4.98
C MET A 1 9.69 0.58 4.00
N MET A 2 9.93 0.52 2.69
CA MET A 2 8.90 0.87 1.68
C MET A 2 7.60 0.08 1.86
N GLU A 3 7.72 -1.21 2.16
CA GLU A 3 6.59 -2.09 2.50
C GLU A 3 5.80 -1.59 3.71
N GLU A 4 6.47 -1.29 4.82
CA GLU A 4 5.84 -0.75 6.03
C GLU A 4 5.09 0.56 5.74
N THR A 5 5.64 1.45 4.90
CA THR A 5 4.98 2.71 4.53
C THR A 5 3.75 2.48 3.65
N VAL A 6 3.82 1.53 2.72
CA VAL A 6 2.67 1.16 1.87
C VAL A 6 1.55 0.54 2.71
N LEU A 7 1.89 -0.37 3.63
CA LEU A 7 0.92 -0.99 4.54
C LEU A 7 0.25 0.04 5.47
N ALA A 8 1.02 0.99 6.01
CA ALA A 8 0.47 2.07 6.83
C ALA A 8 -0.48 2.97 6.02
N LYS A 9 -0.14 3.27 4.76
CA LYS A 9 -0.99 4.07 3.86
C LYS A 9 -2.26 3.33 3.47
N ILE A 10 -2.17 2.02 3.25
CA ILE A 10 -3.32 1.14 3.08
C ILE A 10 -4.22 1.28 4.31
N GLU A 11 -3.72 1.06 5.52
CA GLU A 11 -4.53 1.15 6.75
C GLU A 11 -5.16 2.54 6.98
N GLN A 12 -4.52 3.60 6.51
CA GLN A 12 -5.06 4.97 6.57
C GLN A 12 -6.18 5.21 5.56
N LEU A 13 -6.05 4.72 4.32
CA LEU A 13 -6.98 5.02 3.22
C LEU A 13 -8.13 4.01 3.12
N TRP A 14 -7.86 2.74 3.41
CA TRP A 14 -8.82 1.64 3.25
C TRP A 14 -10.14 1.82 4.01
N PRO A 15 -10.15 2.32 5.27
CA PRO A 15 -11.39 2.49 6.03
C PRO A 15 -12.37 3.47 5.39
N SER A 16 -11.87 4.43 4.60
CA SER A 16 -12.69 5.42 3.88
C SER A 16 -13.39 4.86 2.63
N THR A 17 -13.10 3.61 2.26
CA THR A 17 -13.66 2.96 1.07
C THR A 17 -14.65 1.85 1.44
N ASN A 18 -15.58 1.57 0.53
CA ASN A 18 -16.61 0.53 0.64
C ASN A 18 -16.19 -0.79 -0.03
N TYR A 19 -14.90 -0.98 -0.32
CA TYR A 19 -14.40 -2.21 -0.95
C TYR A 19 -14.14 -3.33 0.08
N CYS A 20 -13.91 -4.55 -0.42
CA CYS A 20 -13.57 -5.70 0.42
C CYS A 20 -12.32 -5.41 1.27
N LYS A 21 -12.35 -5.84 2.54
CA LYS A 21 -11.28 -5.59 3.52
C LYS A 21 -10.64 -6.89 4.01
N CYS A 22 -10.80 -7.98 3.27
CA CYS A 22 -10.19 -9.26 3.61
C CYS A 22 -8.66 -9.19 3.47
N ASP A 23 -7.96 -10.12 4.12
CA ASP A 23 -6.50 -10.17 4.08
C ASP A 23 -5.97 -10.42 2.66
N LYS A 24 -6.71 -11.15 1.81
CA LYS A 24 -6.33 -11.39 0.41
C LYS A 24 -6.28 -10.08 -0.38
N CYS A 25 -7.36 -9.30 -0.36
CA CYS A 25 -7.40 -7.98 -1.00
C CYS A 25 -6.28 -7.07 -0.47
N LYS A 26 -6.04 -7.07 0.85
CA LYS A 26 -4.97 -6.26 1.46
C LYS A 26 -3.60 -6.62 0.86
N ILE A 27 -3.32 -7.92 0.73
CA ILE A 27 -2.08 -8.42 0.14
C ILE A 27 -1.99 -8.04 -1.35
N ASP A 28 -3.08 -8.20 -2.10
CA ASP A 28 -3.11 -7.87 -3.53
C ASP A 28 -2.84 -6.38 -3.76
N VAL A 29 -3.42 -5.51 -2.93
CA VAL A 29 -3.21 -4.06 -3.03
C VAL A 29 -1.78 -3.69 -2.68
N ALA A 30 -1.22 -4.30 -1.63
CA ALA A 30 0.18 -4.12 -1.29
C ALA A 30 1.10 -4.58 -2.43
N ALA A 31 0.83 -5.75 -3.02
CA ALA A 31 1.60 -6.30 -4.14
C ALA A 31 1.52 -5.39 -5.38
N TYR A 32 0.32 -4.93 -5.74
CA TYR A 32 0.13 -4.03 -6.86
C TYR A 32 0.87 -2.69 -6.66
N ALA A 33 0.77 -2.11 -5.46
CA ALA A 33 1.45 -0.86 -5.14
C ALA A 33 2.98 -1.03 -5.15
N LEU A 34 3.51 -2.06 -4.49
CA LEU A 34 4.95 -2.31 -4.40
C LEU A 34 5.58 -2.63 -5.75
N ASN A 35 4.86 -3.32 -6.65
CA ASN A 35 5.34 -3.62 -8.00
C ASN A 35 5.48 -2.37 -8.89
N ARG A 36 4.79 -1.27 -8.55
CA ARG A 36 4.80 -0.01 -9.31
C ARG A 36 5.68 1.07 -8.70
N LEU A 37 6.03 0.92 -7.43
CA LEU A 37 6.91 1.83 -6.74
C LEU A 37 8.37 1.38 -6.88
N PRO A 38 9.34 2.31 -6.93
CA PRO A 38 10.74 1.94 -7.02
C PRO A 38 11.18 1.16 -5.77
N PRO A 39 11.76 -0.05 -5.92
CA PRO A 39 12.20 -0.84 -4.77
C PRO A 39 13.37 -0.15 -4.07
N ARG A 40 13.26 -0.01 -2.75
CA ARG A 40 14.26 0.67 -1.92
C ARG A 40 14.58 -0.17 -0.68
N TYR A 41 15.26 -1.29 -0.90
CA TYR A 41 15.70 -2.18 0.18
C TYR A 41 17.06 -1.75 0.72
N VAL A 42 17.19 -1.69 2.04
CA VAL A 42 18.42 -1.24 2.72
C VAL A 42 18.78 -2.22 3.83
N HIS A 43 20.05 -2.64 3.86
CA HIS A 43 20.56 -3.56 4.89
C HIS A 43 21.17 -2.82 6.08
N SER A 44 21.75 -1.63 5.87
CA SER A 44 22.42 -0.87 6.92
C SER A 44 21.46 0.04 7.69
N PHE A 45 21.76 0.28 8.96
CA PHE A 45 20.99 1.21 9.79
C PHE A 45 21.03 2.64 9.24
N ALA A 46 22.20 3.10 8.76
CA ALA A 46 22.36 4.39 8.11
C ALA A 46 21.48 4.50 6.85
N GLY A 47 21.45 3.45 6.02
CA GLY A 47 20.55 3.39 4.85
C GLY A 47 19.07 3.44 5.24
N LYS A 48 18.68 2.81 6.35
CA LYS A 48 17.31 2.87 6.88
C LYS A 48 16.91 4.28 7.34
N LEU A 49 17.85 5.07 7.86
CA LEU A 49 17.58 6.46 8.23
C LEU A 49 17.43 7.37 7.01
N ILE A 50 18.34 7.26 6.04
CA ILE A 50 18.27 8.02 4.78
C ILE A 50 16.97 7.70 4.03
N HIS A 51 16.62 6.41 3.92
CA HIS A 51 15.36 6.01 3.32
C HIS A 51 14.15 6.63 4.02
N ARG A 52 14.12 6.66 5.35
CA ARG A 52 12.99 7.26 6.09
C ARG A 52 12.88 8.75 5.81
N PHE A 53 14.00 9.44 5.71
CA PHE A 53 14.04 10.86 5.36
C PHE A 53 13.47 11.09 3.94
N ASP A 54 13.94 10.32 2.95
CA ASP A 54 13.44 10.38 1.58
C ASP A 54 11.93 10.06 1.47
N ALA A 55 11.48 9.02 2.18
CA ALA A 55 10.07 8.63 2.21
C ALA A 55 9.19 9.67 2.91
N SER A 56 9.78 10.56 3.71
CA SER A 56 9.08 11.70 4.34
C SER A 56 9.04 12.94 3.45
N THR A 57 9.64 12.89 2.26
CA THR A 57 9.50 13.98 1.28
C THR A 57 8.07 14.02 0.76
N THR A 58 7.54 15.24 0.58
CA THR A 58 6.16 15.44 0.13
C THR A 58 5.87 14.81 -1.23
N GLN A 59 6.88 14.77 -2.11
CA GLN A 59 6.76 14.15 -3.44
C GLN A 59 6.60 12.63 -3.35
N MET A 60 7.46 11.97 -2.57
CA MET A 60 7.40 10.52 -2.41
C MET A 60 6.12 10.11 -1.67
N ASP A 61 5.72 10.85 -0.64
CA ASP A 61 4.48 10.57 0.07
C ASP A 61 3.25 10.70 -0.85
N ALA A 62 3.21 11.72 -1.70
CA ALA A 62 2.15 11.90 -2.69
C ALA A 62 2.13 10.76 -3.73
N GLU A 63 3.29 10.34 -4.22
CA GLU A 63 3.41 9.24 -5.18
C GLU A 63 2.94 7.91 -4.57
N ILE A 64 3.36 7.60 -3.34
CA ILE A 64 2.91 6.41 -2.61
C ILE A 64 1.39 6.46 -2.40
N THR A 65 0.88 7.60 -1.95
CA THR A 65 -0.56 7.79 -1.70
C THR A 65 -1.37 7.57 -2.98
N ALA A 66 -0.95 8.17 -4.09
CA ALA A 66 -1.61 7.99 -5.39
C ALA A 66 -1.55 6.54 -5.87
N CYS A 67 -0.40 5.87 -5.71
CA CYS A 67 -0.23 4.49 -6.12
C CYS A 67 -1.11 3.54 -5.30
N VAL A 68 -1.15 3.71 -3.98
CA VAL A 68 -2.01 2.93 -3.07
C VAL A 68 -3.49 3.17 -3.39
N TYR A 69 -3.89 4.42 -3.61
CA TYR A 69 -5.27 4.75 -3.97
C TYR A 69 -5.72 4.06 -5.26
N ASN A 70 -4.88 4.11 -6.30
CA ASN A 70 -5.16 3.42 -7.57
C ASN A 70 -5.21 1.90 -7.41
N ALA A 71 -4.37 1.34 -6.53
CA ALA A 71 -4.36 -0.09 -6.23
C ALA A 71 -5.67 -0.53 -5.55
N ILE A 72 -6.15 0.25 -4.57
CA ILE A 72 -7.42 0.01 -3.87
C ILE A 72 -8.58 0.01 -4.86
N ILE A 73 -8.66 0.99 -5.77
CA ILE A 73 -9.71 1.04 -6.79
C ILE A 73 -9.64 -0.19 -7.69
N LYS A 74 -8.46 -0.50 -8.23
CA LYS A 74 -8.31 -1.57 -9.23
C LYS A 74 -8.71 -2.94 -8.67
N ILE A 75 -8.33 -3.23 -7.43
CA ILE A 75 -8.64 -4.52 -6.78
C ILE A 75 -10.04 -4.51 -6.18
N GLY A 76 -10.52 -3.36 -5.73
CA GLY A 76 -11.89 -3.20 -5.27
C GLY A 76 -12.94 -3.39 -6.37
N GLU A 77 -12.64 -2.98 -7.61
CA GLU A 77 -13.51 -3.18 -8.78
C GLU A 77 -13.48 -4.63 -9.30
N GLU A 78 -12.35 -5.32 -9.15
CA GLU A 78 -12.12 -6.67 -9.70
C GLU A 78 -11.37 -7.54 -8.67
N PRO A 79 -12.03 -7.95 -7.58
CA PRO A 79 -11.38 -8.77 -6.55
C PRO A 79 -11.16 -10.20 -7.07
N GLU A 80 -9.95 -10.71 -6.92
CA GLU A 80 -9.54 -12.04 -7.41
C GLU A 80 -9.80 -13.17 -6.39
N HIS A 81 -10.80 -12.98 -5.52
CA HIS A 81 -11.21 -13.97 -4.53
C HIS A 81 -12.73 -14.20 -4.57
N ASP A 82 -13.15 -15.45 -4.33
CA ASP A 82 -14.56 -15.75 -4.10
C ASP A 82 -15.06 -14.87 -2.95
N VAL A 83 -16.22 -14.25 -3.16
CA VAL A 83 -16.73 -13.16 -2.34
C VAL A 83 -17.07 -13.67 -0.93
N GLU A 84 -16.11 -13.62 -0.01
CA GLU A 84 -16.42 -13.56 1.42
C GLU A 84 -16.79 -12.11 1.72
N VAL A 85 -18.09 -11.82 1.53
CA VAL A 85 -18.73 -10.71 2.20
C VAL A 85 -18.59 -11.00 3.70
N ILE A 86 -17.63 -10.37 4.36
CA ILE A 86 -17.61 -10.36 5.81
C ILE A 86 -18.74 -9.40 6.21
N GLU A 87 -19.91 -9.98 6.51
CA GLU A 87 -20.95 -9.32 7.29
C GLU A 87 -20.37 -8.97 8.66
N GLU A 88 -20.38 -7.67 9.00
CA GLU A 88 -20.62 -7.12 10.34
C GLU A 88 -20.84 -5.60 10.26
#